data_AF-A0A0A6NYT6-F1
#
_entry.id   AF-A0A0A6NYT6-F1
#
_cell.length_a   1.000
_cell.length_b   1.000
_cell.length_c   1.000
_cell.angle_alpha   90.00
_cell.angle_beta   90.00
_cell.angle_gamma   90.00
#
_symmetry.space_group_name_H-M   'P 1'
#
loop_
_entity.id
_entity.type
_entity.pdbx_description
1 polymer ?
#
loop_
_entity_poly.entity_id
_entity_poly.type
_entity_poly.pdbx_seq_one_letter_code
_entity_poly.pdbx_strand_id
1 'polypeptide(L)'
;MIFTFTNKINKLNMTGAELKRWREDFGLTQKRLSHLRDIDKSTISAWETGKRRIPPRSERSLKYFIEHVEQTKAIQELILDWDNRIRATRLA
;
A
#
# COMPACT_ATOMS: atom_id res chain seq x y z
N MET A 1 -5.00 15.90 1.51
CA MET A 1 -6.05 14.92 1.88
C MET A 1 -5.49 13.48 2.02
N ILE A 2 -4.23 13.31 2.47
CA ILE A 2 -3.54 12.01 2.53
C ILE A 2 -3.77 11.33 3.91
N PHE A 3 -4.05 12.13 4.94
CA PHE A 3 -4.16 11.69 6.34
C PHE A 3 -5.42 10.87 6.66
N THR A 4 -6.42 10.82 5.76
CA THR A 4 -7.69 10.14 6.01
C THR A 4 -7.64 8.63 5.70
N PHE A 5 -6.64 8.16 4.95
CA PHE A 5 -6.51 6.74 4.62
C PHE A 5 -5.87 5.93 5.77
N THR A 6 -4.83 6.50 6.39
CA THR A 6 -4.05 5.88 7.48
C THR A 6 -4.91 5.52 8.69
N ASN A 7 -5.95 6.32 8.97
CA ASN A 7 -6.84 6.09 10.11
C ASN A 7 -7.90 4.99 9.86
N LYS A 8 -8.08 4.51 8.62
CA LYS A 8 -9.11 3.52 8.27
C LYS A 8 -8.61 2.07 8.28
N ILE A 9 -7.32 1.84 8.08
CA ILE A 9 -6.71 0.48 8.12
C ILE A 9 -6.69 -0.10 9.55
N ASN A 10 -6.89 0.74 10.56
CA ASN A 10 -6.69 0.38 11.97
C ASN A 10 -7.89 -0.27 12.68
N LYS A 11 -8.96 -0.70 11.98
CA LYS A 11 -10.13 -1.25 12.71
C LYS A 11 -10.74 -2.58 12.30
N LEU A 12 -10.52 -3.17 11.12
CA LEU A 12 -11.12 -4.47 10.80
C LEU A 12 -10.19 -5.34 9.93
N ASN A 13 -10.49 -6.64 9.88
CA ASN A 13 -9.72 -7.63 9.14
C ASN A 13 -9.55 -7.20 7.67
N MET A 14 -8.33 -7.24 7.12
CA MET A 14 -8.08 -6.89 5.73
C MET A 14 -8.72 -7.93 4.82
N THR A 15 -9.64 -7.48 3.99
CA THR A 15 -10.25 -8.30 2.94
C THR A 15 -9.33 -8.38 1.72
N GLY A 16 -9.54 -9.39 0.89
CA GLY A 16 -8.83 -9.49 -0.39
C GLY A 16 -9.12 -8.34 -1.35
N ALA A 17 -10.33 -7.77 -1.31
CA ALA A 17 -10.70 -6.62 -2.12
C ALA A 17 -9.92 -5.36 -1.69
N GLU A 18 -9.74 -5.15 -0.38
CA GLU A 18 -8.91 -4.05 0.14
C GLU A 18 -7.43 -4.22 -0.23
N LEU A 19 -6.91 -5.45 -0.15
CA LEU A 19 -5.56 -5.76 -0.62
C LEU A 19 -5.39 -5.43 -2.11
N LYS A 20 -6.35 -5.83 -2.94
CA LYS A 20 -6.34 -5.54 -4.39
C LYS A 20 -6.31 -4.03 -4.64
N ARG A 21 -7.20 -3.29 -3.97
CA ARG A 21 -7.28 -1.84 -4.13
C ARG A 21 -5.98 -1.15 -3.74
N TRP A 22 -5.44 -1.47 -2.56
CA TRP A 22 -4.15 -0.94 -2.13
C TRP A 22 -3.05 -1.25 -3.15
N ARG A 23 -2.99 -2.49 -3.65
CA ARG A 23 -2.00 -2.91 -4.65
C ARG A 23 -2.10 -2.04 -5.92
N GLU A 24 -3.30 -1.79 -6.40
CA GLU A 24 -3.57 -1.02 -7.63
C GLU A 24 -3.29 0.48 -7.44
N ASP A 25 -3.64 1.06 -6.29
CA ASP A 25 -3.34 2.45 -5.92
C ASP A 25 -1.81 2.71 -5.85
N PHE A 26 -1.02 1.65 -5.63
CA PHE A 26 0.44 1.68 -5.64
C PHE A 26 1.07 1.21 -6.96
N GLY A 27 0.26 0.94 -8.00
CA GLY A 27 0.74 0.52 -9.32
C GLY A 27 1.43 -0.83 -9.33
N LEU A 28 1.19 -1.67 -8.33
CA LEU A 28 1.81 -2.98 -8.20
C LEU A 28 1.02 -4.03 -9.00
N THR A 29 1.71 -4.93 -9.69
CA THR A 29 1.09 -6.15 -10.23
C THR A 29 1.02 -7.23 -9.17
N GLN A 30 0.14 -8.23 -9.32
CA GLN A 30 0.11 -9.39 -8.42
C GLN A 30 1.48 -10.10 -8.35
N LYS A 31 2.20 -10.16 -9.48
CA LYS A 31 3.57 -10.73 -9.55
C LYS A 31 4.58 -9.90 -8.75
N ARG A 32 4.48 -8.57 -8.82
CA ARG A 32 5.39 -7.70 -8.05
C ARG A 32 5.12 -7.79 -6.55
N LEU A 33 3.85 -7.82 -6.15
CA LEU A 33 3.47 -8.03 -4.76
C LEU A 33 3.94 -9.41 -4.25
N SER A 34 3.83 -10.44 -5.09
CA SER A 34 4.33 -11.80 -4.80
C SER A 34 5.81 -11.78 -4.44
N HIS A 35 6.65 -11.17 -5.27
CA HIS A 35 8.09 -11.08 -5.01
C HIS A 35 8.40 -10.24 -3.76
N LEU A 36 7.70 -9.14 -3.55
CA LEU A 36 7.91 -8.25 -2.39
C LEU A 36 7.56 -8.94 -1.07
N ARG A 37 6.59 -9.86 -1.08
CA ARG A 37 6.10 -10.51 0.16
C ARG A 37 6.50 -11.96 0.30
N ASP A 38 7.21 -12.52 -0.68
CA ASP A 38 7.51 -13.94 -0.76
C ASP A 38 6.25 -14.81 -0.59
N ILE A 39 5.20 -14.43 -1.32
CA ILE A 39 3.91 -15.13 -1.35
C ILE A 39 3.65 -15.54 -2.79
N ASP A 40 3.23 -16.77 -3.03
CA ASP A 40 2.92 -17.21 -4.37
C ASP A 40 1.83 -16.34 -5.04
N LYS A 41 2.01 -16.03 -6.32
CA LYS A 41 1.10 -15.16 -7.08
C LYS A 41 -0.33 -15.72 -7.12
N SER A 42 -0.50 -17.04 -7.16
CA SER A 42 -1.82 -17.68 -7.14
C SER A 42 -2.50 -17.52 -5.78
N THR A 43 -1.73 -17.48 -4.69
CA THR A 43 -2.23 -17.19 -3.33
C THR A 43 -2.77 -15.77 -3.23
N ILE A 44 -2.03 -14.78 -3.75
CA ILE A 44 -2.50 -13.39 -3.84
C ILE A 44 -3.77 -13.31 -4.67
N SER A 45 -3.79 -13.96 -5.85
CA SER A 45 -4.98 -13.99 -6.69
C SER A 45 -6.18 -14.61 -5.97
N ALA A 46 -5.99 -15.70 -5.24
CA ALA A 46 -7.07 -16.36 -4.50
C ALA A 46 -7.61 -15.49 -3.36
N TRP A 47 -6.74 -14.71 -2.70
CA TRP A 47 -7.16 -13.71 -1.73
C TRP A 47 -7.96 -12.59 -2.38
N GLU A 48 -7.42 -11.95 -3.41
CA GLU A 48 -8.05 -10.80 -4.09
C GLU A 48 -9.42 -11.13 -4.70
N THR A 49 -9.62 -12.37 -5.18
CA THR A 49 -10.92 -12.80 -5.72
C THR A 49 -11.86 -13.39 -4.67
N GLY A 50 -11.47 -13.43 -3.39
CA GLY A 50 -12.26 -14.03 -2.32
C GLY A 50 -12.36 -15.56 -2.35
N LYS A 51 -11.62 -16.23 -3.25
CA LYS A 51 -11.55 -17.71 -3.32
C LYS A 51 -10.95 -18.29 -2.04
N ARG A 52 -10.07 -17.54 -1.37
CA ARG A 52 -9.49 -17.89 -0.08
C ARG A 52 -9.42 -16.66 0.80
N ARG A 53 -9.69 -16.79 2.09
CA ARG A 53 -9.45 -15.71 3.07
C ARG A 53 -7.95 -15.56 3.34
N ILE A 54 -7.53 -14.33 3.63
CA ILE A 54 -6.17 -14.05 4.09
C ILE A 54 -6.01 -14.64 5.50
N PRO A 55 -5.02 -15.53 5.75
CA PRO A 55 -4.77 -16.04 7.08
C PRO A 55 -4.28 -14.93 8.04
N PRO A 56 -4.60 -14.98 9.34
CA PRO A 56 -4.24 -13.91 10.29
C PRO A 56 -2.74 -13.59 10.37
N ARG A 57 -1.86 -14.58 10.13
CA ARG A 57 -0.40 -14.35 10.08
C ARG A 57 0.00 -13.51 8.86
N SER A 58 -0.50 -13.89 7.69
CA SER A 58 -0.25 -13.15 6.44
C SER A 58 -0.88 -11.77 6.50
N GLU A 59 -2.07 -11.66 7.09
CA GLU A 59 -2.77 -10.40 7.27
C GLU A 59 -1.96 -9.40 8.12
N ARG A 60 -1.47 -9.82 9.30
CA ARG A 60 -0.61 -8.98 10.14
C ARG A 60 0.65 -8.54 9.41
N SER A 61 1.28 -9.46 8.68
CA SER A 61 2.48 -9.17 7.91
C SER A 61 2.20 -8.19 6.76
N LEU A 62 1.04 -8.28 6.10
CA LEU A 62 0.59 -7.35 5.07
C LEU A 62 0.33 -5.97 5.65
N LYS A 63 -0.39 -5.88 6.77
CA LYS A 63 -0.66 -4.60 7.46
C LYS A 63 0.63 -3.87 7.81
N TYR A 64 1.58 -4.55 8.46
CA TYR A 64 2.88 -3.96 8.80
C TYR A 64 3.60 -3.41 7.57
N PHE A 65 3.69 -4.19 6.49
CA PHE A 65 4.34 -3.72 5.27
C PHE A 65 3.64 -2.53 4.62
N ILE A 66 2.31 -2.56 4.53
CA ILE A 66 1.51 -1.49 3.94
C ILE A 66 1.74 -0.18 4.68
N GLU A 67 1.69 -0.22 6.02
CA GLU A 67 1.95 0.95 6.88
C GLU A 67 3.34 1.55 6.64
N HIS A 68 4.36 0.74 6.40
CA HIS A 68 5.74 1.21 6.21
C HIS A 68 6.02 1.67 4.77
N VAL A 69 5.40 1.04 3.78
CA VAL A 69 5.46 1.49 2.38
C VAL A 69 4.75 2.84 2.21
N GLU A 70 3.61 3.04 2.88
CA GLU A 70 2.89 4.31 2.87
C GLU A 70 3.71 5.47 3.46
N GLN A 71 4.44 5.24 4.55
CA GLN A 71 5.35 6.23 5.12
C GLN A 71 6.45 6.63 4.12
N THR A 72 6.98 5.67 3.37
CA THR A 72 8.00 5.94 2.34
C THR A 72 7.43 6.81 1.22
N LYS A 73 6.24 6.50 0.71
CA LYS A 73 5.58 7.30 -0.34
C LYS A 73 5.23 8.71 0.15
N ALA A 74 4.70 8.84 1.36
CA ALA A 74 4.36 10.13 1.95
C ALA A 74 5.58 11.04 2.12
N ILE A 75 6.72 10.49 2.54
CA ILE A 75 7.99 11.23 2.62
C ILE A 75 8.47 11.65 1.23
N GLN A 76 8.40 10.77 0.23
CA GLN A 76 8.80 11.09 -1.15
C GLN A 76 7.93 12.21 -1.74
N GLU A 77 6.61 12.14 -1.57
CA GLU A 77 5.68 13.18 -2.02
C GLU A 77 5.90 14.52 -1.28
N LEU A 78 6.20 14.47 0.02
CA LEU A 78 6.52 15.67 0.81
C LEU A 78 7.83 16.33 0.36
N ILE A 79 8.88 15.54 0.12
CA ILE A 79 10.17 16.04 -0.40
C ILE A 79 9.99 16.67 -1.79
N LEU A 80 9.24 15.98 -2.68
CA LEU A 80 8.93 16.50 -4.01
C LEU A 80 8.12 17.80 -3.96
N ASP A 81 7.13 17.91 -3.06
CA ASP A 81 6.36 19.15 -2.86
C ASP A 81 7.25 20.29 -2.35
N TRP A 82 8.11 20.03 -1.36
CA TRP A 82 9.01 21.04 -0.80
C TRP A 82 10.02 21.57 -1.83
N ASP A 83 10.63 20.68 -2.61
CA ASP A 83 11.55 21.06 -3.69
C ASP A 83 10.87 21.90 -4.77
N ASN A 84 9.64 21.57 -5.13
CA ASN A 84 8.85 22.35 -6.10
C ASN A 84 8.51 23.75 -5.55
N ARG A 85 8.16 23.86 -4.27
CA ARG A 85 7.88 25.15 -3.61
C ARG A 85 9.12 26.05 -3.54
N ILE A 86 10.29 25.50 -3.24
CA ILE A 86 11.55 26.25 -3.22
C ILE A 86 11.93 26.74 -4.62
N ARG A 87 11.75 25.91 -5.64
CA ARG A 87 12.02 26.31 -7.04
C ARG A 87 11.07 27.42 -7.49
N ALA A 88 9.79 27.34 -7.13
CA ALA A 88 8.80 28.37 -7.47
C ALA A 88 9.05 29.71 -6.76
N THR A 89 9.61 29.70 -5.54
CA THR A 89 9.94 30.94 -4.79
C THR A 89 11.27 31.58 -5.20
N ARG A 90 12.16 30.85 -5.89
CA ARG A 90 13.43 31.38 -6.44
C ARG A 90 13.29 31.98 -7.86
N LEU A 91 12.15 31.80 -8.52
CA LEU A 91 11.87 32.29 -9.88
C LEU A 91 10.88 33.48 -9.89
N ALA A 92 10.50 34.00 -8.73
CA ALA A 92 9.69 35.20 -8.54
C ALA A 92 10.55 36.31 -7.94
#